data_AF-N1SC49-F1
#
_entry.id   AF-N1SC49-F1
#
_cell.length_a   1.000
_cell.length_b   1.000
_cell.length_c   1.000
_cell.angle_alpha   90.00
_cell.angle_beta   90.00
_cell.angle_gamma   90.00
#
_symmetry.space_group_name_H-M   'P 1'
#
loop_
_entity.id
_entity.type
_entity.pdbx_description
1 polymer ?
#
loop_
_entity_poly.entity_id
_entity_poly.type
_entity_poly.pdbx_seq_one_letter_code
_entity_poly.pdbx_strand_id
1 'polypeptide(L)' 'IEEIEFLAGIIVQDHDWLFVASTLQDGKSTTYHRLPLGSTYNAFDLYKLLMALQCLSLWIKEKYWPAFRRDVLKIPAVEK' A
#
# COMPACT_ATOMS: atom_id res chain seq x y z
N ILE A 1 8.75 -10.72 -10.87
CA ILE A 1 7.95 -9.57 -10.41
C ILE A 1 8.67 -8.39 -11.03
N GLU A 2 8.18 -7.87 -12.15
CA GLU A 2 8.96 -6.90 -12.94
C GLU A 2 8.48 -5.47 -12.70
N GLU A 3 7.23 -5.27 -12.25
CA GLU A 3 6.68 -3.91 -12.03
C GLU A 3 6.37 -3.59 -10.56
N ILE A 4 6.25 -4.58 -9.67
CA ILE A 4 5.99 -4.31 -8.25
C ILE A 4 7.30 -4.20 -7.49
N GLU A 5 7.73 -2.95 -7.25
CA GLU A 5 8.93 -2.65 -6.46
C GLU A 5 8.77 -3.02 -4.98
N PHE A 6 7.56 -2.89 -4.45
CA PHE A 6 7.22 -3.26 -3.07
C PHE A 6 5.72 -3.57 -2.91
N LEU A 7 5.39 -4.36 -1.89
CA LEU A 7 4.02 -4.54 -1.41
C LEU A 7 3.71 -3.51 -0.33
N ALA A 8 2.73 -2.65 -0.61
CA ALA A 8 2.21 -1.69 0.35
C ALA A 8 1.42 -2.39 1.46
N GLY A 9 1.54 -1.89 2.69
CA GLY A 9 0.71 -2.29 3.82
C GLY A 9 0.35 -1.09 4.69
N ILE A 10 -0.74 -1.23 5.45
CA ILE A 10 -1.16 -0.25 6.45
C ILE A 10 -1.23 -0.99 7.79
N ILE A 11 -0.55 -0.44 8.79
CA ILE A 11 -0.63 -0.88 10.19
C ILE A 11 -1.53 0.11 10.91
N VAL A 12 -2.59 -0.39 11.52
CA VAL A 12 -3.47 0.38 12.40
C VAL A 12 -3.20 -0.06 13.83
N GLN A 13 -2.72 0.85 14.66
CA GLN A 13 -2.42 0.60 16.07
C GLN A 13 -3.03 1.72 16.90
N ASP A 14 -4.05 1.36 17.69
CA ASP A 14 -4.89 2.33 18.40
C ASP A 14 -5.42 3.39 17.41
N HIS A 15 -5.14 4.66 17.64
CA HIS A 15 -5.54 5.75 16.77
C HIS A 15 -4.54 6.04 15.64
N ASP A 16 -3.35 5.44 15.65
CA ASP A 16 -2.27 5.70 14.68
C ASP A 16 -2.36 4.79 13.45
N TRP A 17 -2.16 5.39 12.29
CA TRP A 17 -2.16 4.71 10.99
C TRP A 17 -0.83 4.91 10.31
N LEU A 18 -0.14 3.80 10.04
CA LEU A 18 1.23 3.78 9.53
C LEU A 18 1.25 3.04 8.19
N PHE A 19 1.92 3.64 7.21
CA PHE A 19 2.27 2.96 5.97
C PHE A 19 3.56 2.16 6.17
N VAL A 20 3.61 0.99 5.55
CA VAL A 20 4.80 0.15 5.44
C VAL A 20 4.94 -0.35 4.00
N ALA A 21 6.17 -0.58 3.58
CA ALA A 21 6.49 -1.16 2.28
C ALA A 21 7.34 -2.41 2.47
N SER A 22 6.95 -3.52 1.87
CA SER A 22 7.74 -4.76 1.93
C SER A 22 8.30 -5.10 0.56
N THR A 23 9.61 -5.23 0.44
CA THR A 23 10.27 -5.73 -0.77
C THR A 23 10.58 -7.22 -0.64
N LEU A 24 10.79 -7.88 -1.77
CA LEU A 24 11.27 -9.25 -1.83
C LEU A 24 12.59 -9.27 -2.58
N GLN A 25 13.67 -9.58 -1.88
CA GLN A 25 15.01 -9.70 -2.47
C GLN A 25 15.58 -11.07 -2.10
N ASP A 26 16.05 -11.82 -3.10
CA ASP A 26 16.65 -13.16 -2.93
C ASP A 26 15.78 -14.13 -2.12
N GLY A 27 14.46 -14.07 -2.31
CA GLY A 27 13.48 -14.91 -1.59
C GLY A 27 13.23 -14.50 -0.13
N LYS A 28 13.88 -13.44 0.37
CA LYS A 28 13.67 -12.89 1.70
C LYS A 28 12.86 -11.61 1.64
N SER A 29 11.76 -11.57 2.39
CA SER A 29 10.97 -10.35 2.54
C SER A 29 11.59 -9.43 3.58
N THR A 30 11.69 -8.14 3.25
CA THR A 30 12.10 -7.09 4.19
C THR A 30 11.05 -5.99 4.20
N THR A 31 10.50 -5.71 5.38
CA THR A 31 9.55 -4.61 5.59
C THR A 31 10.29 -3.35 6.02
N TYR A 32 10.17 -2.30 5.22
CA TYR A 32 10.77 -0.99 5.44
C TYR A 32 9.77 0.00 6.01
N HIS A 33 10.32 0.93 6.81
CA HIS A 33 9.78 2.17 7.38
C HIS A 33 8.29 2.21 7.78
N ARG A 34 8.02 2.64 9.02
CA ARG A 34 6.68 3.08 9.46
C ARG A 34 6.54 4.57 9.17
N LEU A 35 5.92 4.92 8.05
CA LEU A 35 5.60 6.31 7.72
C LEU A 35 4.20 6.66 8.27
N PRO A 36 4.04 7.70 9.10
CA PRO A 36 2.72 8.11 9.57
C PRO A 36 1.85 8.60 8.43
N LEU A 37 0.66 7.99 8.26
CA LEU A 37 -0.38 8.47 7.36
C LEU A 37 -1.26 9.52 8.03
N GLY A 38 -1.46 9.36 9.33
CA GLY A 38 -2.29 10.22 10.17
C GLY A 38 -2.81 9.45 11.37
N SER A 39 -3.75 10.05 12.09
CA SER A 39 -4.36 9.45 13.26
C SER A 39 -5.82 9.87 13.41
N THR A 40 -6.53 9.22 14.32
CA THR A 40 -7.92 9.58 14.66
C THR A 40 -8.05 10.35 15.97
N TYR A 41 -6.92 10.76 16.59
CA TYR A 41 -6.91 11.51 17.86
C TYR A 41 -7.47 12.93 17.73
N ASN A 42 -7.31 13.57 16.58
CA ASN A 42 -7.79 14.93 16.34
C ASN A 42 -8.18 15.13 14.87
N ALA A 43 -8.95 16.19 14.61
CA ALA A 43 -9.48 16.48 13.29
C ALA A 43 -8.39 16.69 12.24
N PHE A 44 -7.28 17.35 12.59
CA PHE A 44 -6.22 17.66 11.62
C PHE A 44 -5.50 16.39 11.14
N ASP A 45 -5.14 15.49 12.06
CA ASP A 45 -4.52 14.22 11.70
C ASP A 45 -5.51 13.28 11.01
N LEU A 46 -6.80 13.38 11.32
CA LEU A 46 -7.85 12.66 10.59
C LEU A 46 -7.93 13.12 9.12
N TYR A 47 -7.82 14.42 8.86
CA TYR A 47 -7.77 14.93 7.48
C TYR A 47 -6.52 14.43 6.74
N LYS A 48 -5.34 14.40 7.38
CA LYS A 48 -4.14 13.80 6.76
C LYS A 48 -4.37 12.34 6.41
N LEU A 49 -4.94 11.56 7.35
CA LEU A 49 -5.25 10.16 7.15
C LEU A 49 -6.20 9.99 5.95
N LEU A 50 -7.27 10.78 5.88
CA LEU A 50 -8.22 10.74 4.76
C LEU A 50 -7.54 11.00 3.42
N MET A 51 -6.73 12.06 3.32
CA MET A 51 -6.01 12.39 2.09
C MET A 51 -5.03 11.29 1.67
N ALA A 52 -4.30 10.73 2.63
CA ALA A 52 -3.34 9.66 2.36
C ALA A 52 -4.05 8.38 1.87
N LEU A 53 -5.19 8.01 2.47
CA LEU A 53 -6.00 6.87 2.02
C LEU A 53 -6.59 7.09 0.61
N GLN A 54 -7.01 8.30 0.28
CA GLN A 54 -7.48 8.63 -1.08
C GLN A 54 -6.37 8.49 -2.11
N CYS A 55 -5.16 8.96 -1.81
CA CYS A 55 -3.99 8.80 -2.67
C CYS A 55 -3.65 7.31 -2.87
N LEU A 56 -3.59 6.53 -1.78
CA LEU A 56 -3.34 5.08 -1.85
C LEU A 56 -4.43 4.35 -2.64
N SER A 57 -5.69 4.74 -2.51
CA SER A 57 -6.81 4.17 -3.28
C SER A 57 -6.61 4.36 -4.78
N LEU A 58 -6.18 5.55 -5.21
CA LEU A 58 -5.86 5.85 -6.61
C LEU A 58 -4.74 4.94 -7.10
N TRP A 59 -3.64 4.87 -6.36
CA TRP A 59 -2.48 4.04 -6.72
C TRP A 59 -2.83 2.55 -6.82
N ILE A 60 -3.66 2.04 -5.91
CA ILE A 60 -4.13 0.65 -5.95
C ILE A 60 -4.89 0.39 -7.24
N LYS A 61 -5.84 1.28 -7.59
CA LYS A 61 -6.67 1.12 -8.79
C LYS A 61 -5.85 1.19 -10.08
N GLU A 62 -4.92 2.15 -10.16
CA GLU A 62 -4.23 2.46 -11.42
C GLU A 62 -2.96 1.64 -11.63
N LYS A 63 -2.22 1.31 -10.56
CA LYS A 63 -0.89 0.69 -10.67
C LYS A 63 -0.78 -0.64 -9.94
N TYR A 64 -1.02 -0.66 -8.63
CA TYR A 64 -0.63 -1.81 -7.81
C TYR A 64 -1.55 -3.02 -7.98
N TRP A 65 -2.87 -2.86 -8.08
CA TRP A 65 -3.76 -4.00 -8.26
C TRP A 65 -3.60 -4.69 -9.63
N PRO A 66 -3.55 -3.96 -10.75
CA PRO A 66 -3.24 -4.57 -12.05
C PRO A 66 -1.90 -5.32 -12.04
N ALA A 67 -0.85 -4.70 -11.49
CA ALA A 67 0.46 -5.33 -11.40
C ALA A 67 0.45 -6.57 -10.49
N PHE A 68 -0.24 -6.52 -9.34
CA PHE A 68 -0.37 -7.65 -8.41
C PHE A 68 -1.09 -8.84 -9.04
N ARG A 69 -2.19 -8.58 -9.76
CA ARG A 69 -2.92 -9.60 -10.51
C ARG A 69 -2.03 -10.33 -11.51
N ARG A 70 -1.24 -9.58 -12.30
CA ARG A 70 -0.37 -10.12 -13.34
C ARG A 70 0.87 -10.81 -12.75
N ASP A 71 1.58 -10.13 -11.86
CA ASP A 71 2.92 -10.54 -11.42
C ASP A 71 2.87 -11.58 -10.30
N VAL A 72 1.92 -11.47 -9.38
CA VAL A 72 1.82 -12.32 -8.17
C VAL A 72 0.75 -13.39 -8.35
N LEU A 73 -0.48 -13.00 -8.68
CA LEU A 73 -1.59 -13.95 -8.79
C LEU A 73 -1.61 -14.73 -10.11
N LYS A 74 -0.83 -14.30 -11.11
CA LYS A 74 -0.81 -14.88 -12.47
C LYS A 74 -2.19 -14.96 -13.12
N ILE A 75 -3.07 -14.00 -12.82
CA ILE A 75 -4.41 -13.91 -13.41
C ILE A 75 -4.30 -13.16 -14.74
N PRO A 76 -4.79 -13.72 -15.86
CA PRO A 76 -4.82 -13.04 -17.15
C PRO A 76 -5.62 -11.73 -17.09
N ALA A 77 -5.22 -10.74 -17.89
CA ALA A 77 -6.07 -9.57 -18.10
C ALA A 77 -7.39 -10.03 -18.73
N VAL A 78 -8.52 -9.56 -18.19
CA VAL A 78 -9.82 -9.85 -18.80
C VAL A 78 -9.89 -9.01 -20.07
N GLU A 79 -9.94 -9.66 -21.24
CA GLU A 79 -10.26 -8.99 -22.50
C GLU A 79 -11.64 -8.33 -22.36
N LYS A 80 -11.71 -7.03 -22.61
CA LYS A 80 -12.95 -6.26 -22.58
C LYS A 80 -13.76 -6.48 -23.85
#